data_AF-A0A9D9INE5-F1
#
_entry.id   AF-A0A9D9INE5-F1
#
_cell.length_a   1.000
_cell.length_b   1.000
_cell.length_c   1.000
_cell.angle_alpha   90.00
_cell.angle_beta   90.00
_cell.angle_gamma   90.00
#
_symmetry.space_group_name_H-M   'P 1'
#
loop_
_entity.id
_entity.type
_entity.pdbx_description
1 polymer ?
#
loop_
_entity_poly.entity_id
_entity_poly.type
_entity_poly.pdbx_seq_one_letter_code
_entity_poly.pdbx_strand_id
1 'polypeptide(L)'
;MKRFLLLAITIMAVMPVLKAQPAPENDWRDRVRCERIAFITSQLDLTPAEAEKFWPVYNEYKGQKAEAQKEIRETYRALKEAMENGGDIETSLNNYVKALDAKAGTEAQALKAYKKVLPMEKIAKLYLSEEKFRMDQIHKLHRGPVGHHHNGPERHCR
;
A
#
# COMPACT_ATOMS: atom_id res chain seq x y z
N MET A 1 48.39 -25.49 -12.33
CA MET A 1 47.78 -24.42 -13.16
C MET A 1 46.53 -24.88 -13.94
N LYS A 2 46.49 -26.10 -14.49
CA LYS A 2 45.27 -26.66 -15.13
C LYS A 2 44.08 -26.92 -14.20
N ARG A 3 44.31 -27.17 -12.89
CA ARG A 3 43.24 -27.37 -11.89
C ARG A 3 42.53 -26.07 -11.48
N PHE A 4 43.23 -24.93 -11.53
CA PHE A 4 42.63 -23.61 -11.30
C PHE A 4 41.83 -23.13 -12.51
N LEU A 5 42.24 -23.51 -13.72
CA LEU A 5 41.48 -23.28 -14.95
C LEU A 5 40.13 -24.02 -14.97
N LEU A 6 40.02 -25.19 -14.34
CA LEU A 6 38.76 -25.95 -14.26
C LEU A 6 37.78 -25.40 -13.21
N LEU A 7 38.27 -24.75 -12.15
CA LEU A 7 37.43 -24.10 -11.12
C LEU A 7 36.87 -22.75 -11.57
N ALA A 8 37.54 -22.06 -12.50
CA ALA A 8 37.04 -20.79 -13.06
C ALA A 8 35.87 -21.00 -14.04
N ILE A 9 35.82 -22.17 -14.72
CA ILE A 9 34.81 -22.47 -15.74
C ILE A 9 33.47 -22.90 -15.11
N THR A 10 33.48 -23.47 -13.90
CA THR A 10 32.24 -23.88 -13.21
C THR A 10 31.47 -22.73 -12.55
N ILE A 11 32.12 -21.61 -12.23
CA ILE A 11 31.45 -20.43 -11.64
C ILE A 11 30.69 -19.61 -12.70
N MET A 12 31.03 -19.74 -13.98
CA MET A 12 30.38 -19.00 -15.06
C MET A 12 29.07 -19.64 -15.56
N ALA A 13 28.80 -20.90 -15.20
CA ALA A 13 27.64 -21.65 -15.70
C ALA A 13 26.36 -21.49 -14.85
N VAL A 14 26.40 -20.73 -13.75
CA VAL A 14 25.23 -20.44 -12.91
C VAL A 14 24.99 -18.93 -12.86
N MET A 15 24.93 -18.28 -14.02
CA MET A 15 24.25 -16.99 -14.12
C MET A 15 22.78 -17.27 -14.44
N PRO A 16 21.83 -17.08 -13.49
CA PRO A 16 20.44 -17.06 -13.87
C PRO A 16 20.26 -15.97 -14.91
N VAL A 17 19.72 -16.34 -16.08
CA VAL A 17 19.31 -15.39 -17.12
C VAL A 17 18.32 -14.44 -16.44
N LEU A 18 18.78 -13.22 -16.14
CA LEU A 18 17.93 -12.13 -15.70
C LEU A 18 16.97 -11.87 -16.85
N LYS A 19 15.78 -12.45 -16.78
CA LYS A 19 14.67 -12.04 -17.65
C LYS A 19 14.46 -10.56 -17.38
N ALA A 20 14.76 -9.74 -18.39
CA ALA A 20 14.40 -8.33 -18.40
C ALA A 20 12.90 -8.24 -18.08
N GLN A 21 12.59 -7.75 -16.88
CA GLN A 21 11.20 -7.46 -16.53
C GLN A 21 10.74 -6.29 -17.40
N PRO A 22 9.54 -6.34 -18.00
CA PRO A 22 9.02 -5.24 -18.80
C PRO A 22 9.02 -3.94 -17.98
N ALA A 23 9.39 -2.83 -18.61
CA ALA A 23 9.46 -1.52 -17.98
C ALA A 23 8.13 -1.17 -17.26
N PRO A 24 8.18 -0.56 -16.07
CA PRO A 24 7.13 -0.70 -15.06
C PRO A 24 6.04 0.36 -15.25
N GLU A 25 4.85 -0.05 -15.69
CA GLU A 25 3.64 0.78 -15.59
C GLU A 25 3.19 0.98 -14.11
N ASN A 26 3.88 0.37 -13.14
CA ASN A 26 3.47 0.33 -11.73
C ASN A 26 4.51 0.86 -10.72
N ASP A 27 5.58 1.52 -11.17
CA ASP A 27 6.69 2.00 -10.33
C ASP A 27 6.21 2.86 -9.14
N TRP A 28 5.22 3.73 -9.34
CA TRP A 28 4.64 4.51 -8.25
C TRP A 28 3.97 3.64 -7.17
N ARG A 29 3.10 2.68 -7.54
CA ARG A 29 2.36 1.89 -6.55
C ARG A 29 3.28 0.97 -5.78
N ASP A 30 4.27 0.41 -6.46
CA ASP A 30 5.28 -0.43 -5.84
C ASP A 30 6.19 0.39 -4.91
N ARG A 31 6.60 1.61 -5.31
CA ARG A 31 7.30 2.55 -4.42
C ARG A 31 6.49 2.87 -3.17
N VAL A 32 5.21 3.25 -3.30
CA VAL A 32 4.35 3.53 -2.14
C VAL A 32 4.17 2.30 -1.26
N ARG A 33 4.09 1.09 -1.84
CA ARG A 33 4.03 -0.17 -1.07
C ARG A 33 5.31 -0.39 -0.27
N CYS A 34 6.47 -0.22 -0.90
CA CYS A 34 7.77 -0.35 -0.24
C CYS A 34 7.95 0.70 0.87
N GLU A 35 7.63 1.97 0.60
CA GLU A 35 7.63 3.04 1.60
C GLU A 35 6.74 2.68 2.79
N ARG A 36 5.54 2.15 2.53
CA ARG A 36 4.63 1.73 3.59
C ARG A 36 5.22 0.61 4.44
N ILE A 37 5.77 -0.43 3.82
CA ILE A 37 6.38 -1.55 4.55
C ILE A 37 7.51 -1.03 5.44
N ALA A 38 8.42 -0.23 4.88
CA ALA A 38 9.52 0.37 5.63
C ALA A 38 9.01 1.26 6.77
N PHE A 39 8.00 2.09 6.52
CA PHE A 39 7.40 2.96 7.52
C PHE A 39 6.79 2.15 8.67
N ILE A 40 5.92 1.18 8.38
CA ILE A 40 5.28 0.34 9.39
C ILE A 40 6.34 -0.46 10.18
N THR A 41 7.32 -1.10 9.53
CA THR A 41 8.41 -1.78 10.24
C THR A 41 9.14 -0.84 11.20
N SER A 42 9.45 0.39 10.76
CA SER A 42 10.14 1.39 11.59
C SER A 42 9.32 1.87 12.78
N GLN A 43 7.99 1.78 12.71
CA GLN A 43 7.11 2.20 13.79
C GLN A 43 6.81 1.07 14.78
N LEU A 44 6.63 -0.18 14.35
CA LEU A 44 6.06 -1.20 15.24
C LEU A 44 7.07 -1.92 16.14
N ASP A 45 8.38 -1.76 15.90
CA ASP A 45 9.45 -2.43 16.66
C ASP A 45 9.18 -3.95 16.78
N LEU A 46 8.90 -4.58 15.64
CA LEU A 46 8.58 -6.02 15.58
C LEU A 46 9.85 -6.86 15.78
N THR A 47 9.78 -7.85 16.65
CA THR A 47 10.77 -8.92 16.69
C THR A 47 10.67 -9.78 15.41
N PRO A 48 11.73 -10.50 15.01
CA PRO A 48 11.66 -11.39 13.85
C PRO A 48 10.49 -12.39 13.90
N ALA A 49 10.26 -12.99 15.07
CA ALA A 49 9.17 -13.96 15.27
C ALA A 49 7.76 -13.32 15.19
N GLU A 50 7.60 -12.07 15.63
CA GLU A 50 6.35 -11.32 15.46
C GLU A 50 6.15 -10.92 13.99
N ALA A 51 7.20 -10.45 13.33
CA ALA A 51 7.15 -10.01 11.94
C ALA A 51 6.71 -11.14 11.00
N GLU A 52 7.27 -12.35 11.18
CA GLU A 52 6.89 -13.54 10.39
C GLU A 52 5.40 -13.87 10.49
N LYS A 53 4.78 -13.67 11.65
CA LYS A 53 3.34 -13.90 11.88
C LYS A 53 2.47 -12.72 11.48
N PHE A 54 2.99 -11.51 11.62
CA PHE A 54 2.27 -10.27 11.38
C PHE A 54 2.05 -10.00 9.89
N TRP A 55 3.11 -10.08 9.07
CA TRP A 55 3.04 -9.67 7.66
C TRP A 55 1.98 -10.40 6.84
N PRO A 56 1.79 -11.73 6.97
CA PRO A 56 0.71 -12.44 6.28
C PRO A 56 -0.67 -11.87 6.60
N VAL A 57 -0.96 -11.67 7.90
CA VAL A 57 -2.25 -11.13 8.37
C VAL A 57 -2.43 -9.70 7.87
N TYR A 58 -1.39 -8.86 7.98
CA TYR A 58 -1.45 -7.48 7.52
C TYR A 58 -1.73 -7.40 6.02
N ASN A 59 -1.03 -8.20 5.21
CA ASN A 59 -1.19 -8.19 3.76
C ASN A 59 -2.59 -8.65 3.33
N GLU A 60 -3.14 -9.67 3.99
CA GLU A 60 -4.51 -10.14 3.75
C GLU A 60 -5.53 -9.02 3.97
N TYR A 61 -5.53 -8.38 5.13
CA TYR A 61 -6.48 -7.31 5.43
C TYR A 61 -6.24 -6.05 4.59
N LYS A 62 -5.00 -5.74 4.21
CA LYS A 62 -4.74 -4.66 3.25
C LYS A 62 -5.30 -4.97 1.87
N GLY A 63 -5.24 -6.23 1.43
CA GLY A 63 -5.88 -6.69 0.20
C GLY A 63 -7.40 -6.55 0.27
N GLN A 64 -8.03 -7.06 1.33
CA GLN A 64 -9.48 -6.94 1.54
C GLN A 64 -9.95 -5.47 1.56
N LYS A 65 -9.22 -4.58 2.25
CA LYS A 65 -9.52 -3.14 2.26
C LYS A 65 -9.37 -2.52 0.87
N ALA A 66 -8.38 -2.95 0.08
CA ALA A 66 -8.15 -2.45 -1.26
C ALA A 66 -9.27 -2.85 -2.23
N GLU A 67 -9.73 -4.11 -2.16
CA GLU A 67 -10.88 -4.60 -2.92
C GLU A 67 -12.17 -3.89 -2.49
N ALA A 68 -12.43 -3.74 -1.19
CA ALA A 68 -13.58 -2.97 -0.72
C ALA A 68 -13.54 -1.51 -1.20
N GLN A 69 -12.36 -0.86 -1.22
CA GLN A 69 -12.24 0.48 -1.81
C GLN A 69 -12.48 0.48 -3.32
N LYS A 70 -12.09 -0.58 -4.03
CA LYS A 70 -12.31 -0.71 -5.46
C LYS A 70 -13.80 -0.84 -5.76
N GLU A 71 -14.51 -1.71 -5.05
CA GLU A 71 -15.95 -1.90 -5.18
C GLU A 71 -16.73 -0.60 -4.89
N ILE A 72 -16.35 0.15 -3.84
CA ILE A 72 -16.95 1.47 -3.56
C ILE A 72 -16.73 2.44 -4.72
N ARG A 73 -15.52 2.49 -5.31
CA ARG A 73 -15.25 3.36 -6.47
C ARG A 73 -16.06 2.97 -7.69
N GLU A 74 -16.22 1.67 -7.95
CA GLU A 74 -16.97 1.15 -9.10
C GLU A 74 -18.46 1.40 -8.95
N THR A 75 -19.04 1.08 -7.79
CA THR A 75 -20.46 1.33 -7.50
C THR A 75 -20.80 2.82 -7.45
N TYR A 76 -19.90 3.66 -6.93
CA TYR A 76 -20.05 5.12 -7.00
C TYR A 76 -20.06 5.63 -8.44
N ARG A 77 -19.18 5.14 -9.30
CA ARG A 77 -19.16 5.50 -10.73
C ARG A 77 -20.44 5.10 -11.43
N ALA A 78 -20.93 3.89 -11.18
CA ALA A 78 -22.20 3.40 -11.74
C ALA A 78 -23.40 4.25 -11.29
N LEU A 79 -23.47 4.60 -10.00
CA LEU A 79 -24.49 5.51 -9.49
C LEU A 79 -24.43 6.89 -10.14
N LYS A 80 -23.21 7.44 -10.28
CA LYS A 80 -23.00 8.72 -10.94
C LYS A 80 -23.46 8.67 -12.41
N GLU A 81 -23.12 7.61 -13.13
CA GLU A 81 -23.53 7.41 -14.53
C GLU A 81 -25.06 7.30 -14.65
N ALA A 82 -25.72 6.55 -13.76
CA ALA A 82 -27.19 6.45 -13.73
C ALA A 82 -27.87 7.81 -13.49
N MET A 83 -27.26 8.68 -12.68
CA MET A 83 -27.75 10.03 -12.41
C MET A 83 -27.54 10.99 -13.60
N GLU A 84 -26.41 10.88 -14.31
CA GLU A 84 -26.04 11.82 -15.38
C GLU A 84 -26.64 11.42 -16.74
N ASN A 85 -26.66 10.13 -17.05
CA ASN A 85 -27.02 9.60 -18.38
C ASN A 85 -28.31 8.77 -18.38
N GLY A 86 -28.97 8.64 -17.23
CA GLY A 86 -30.11 7.76 -17.03
C GLY A 86 -29.69 6.30 -16.74
N GLY A 87 -30.56 5.57 -16.05
CA GLY A 87 -30.31 4.20 -15.63
C GLY A 87 -31.16 3.82 -14.42
N ASP A 88 -30.92 2.63 -13.87
CA ASP A 88 -31.56 2.19 -12.63
C ASP A 88 -30.84 2.79 -11.41
N ILE A 89 -31.36 3.93 -10.96
CA ILE A 89 -30.83 4.70 -9.82
C ILE A 89 -31.01 3.92 -8.51
N GLU A 90 -32.15 3.24 -8.32
CA GLU A 90 -32.45 2.52 -7.09
C GLU A 90 -31.46 1.35 -6.90
N THR A 91 -31.28 0.53 -7.92
CA THR A 91 -30.31 -0.58 -7.88
C THR A 91 -28.88 -0.06 -7.69
N SER A 92 -28.50 1.00 -8.39
CA SER A 92 -27.14 1.57 -8.30
C SER A 92 -26.85 2.15 -6.92
N LEU A 93 -27.83 2.84 -6.29
CA LEU A 93 -27.71 3.36 -4.94
C LEU A 93 -27.63 2.23 -3.91
N ASN A 94 -28.48 1.21 -4.04
CA ASN A 94 -28.46 0.03 -3.16
C ASN A 94 -27.11 -0.69 -3.21
N ASN A 95 -26.53 -0.85 -4.40
CA ASN A 95 -25.20 -1.44 -4.56
C ASN A 95 -24.10 -0.59 -3.92
N TYR A 96 -24.15 0.73 -4.07
CA TYR A 96 -23.19 1.64 -3.44
C TYR A 96 -23.25 1.58 -1.91
N VAL A 97 -24.45 1.63 -1.32
CA VAL A 97 -24.63 1.52 0.13
C VAL A 97 -24.17 0.15 0.64
N LYS A 98 -24.49 -0.94 -0.08
CA LYS A 98 -24.01 -2.28 0.25
C LYS A 98 -22.48 -2.38 0.28
N ALA A 99 -21.79 -1.71 -0.66
CA ALA A 99 -20.32 -1.68 -0.67
C ALA A 99 -19.74 -0.90 0.52
N LEU A 100 -20.41 0.15 0.99
CA LEU A 100 -20.03 0.88 2.21
C LEU A 100 -20.17 -0.01 3.47
N ASP A 101 -21.27 -0.76 3.57
CA ASP A 101 -21.51 -1.68 4.68
C ASP A 101 -20.48 -2.82 4.71
N ALA A 102 -20.17 -3.40 3.54
CA ALA A 102 -19.16 -4.44 3.41
C ALA A 102 -17.78 -3.95 3.92
N LYS A 103 -17.41 -2.70 3.62
CA LYS A 103 -16.17 -2.10 4.13
C LYS A 103 -16.18 -1.97 5.66
N ALA A 104 -17.28 -1.55 6.27
CA ALA A 104 -17.35 -1.31 7.71
C ALA A 104 -17.01 -2.55 8.54
N GLY A 105 -17.38 -3.75 8.07
CA GLY A 105 -17.08 -5.01 8.75
C GLY A 105 -15.60 -5.42 8.77
N THR A 106 -14.78 -4.90 7.84
CA THR A 106 -13.39 -5.34 7.65
C THR A 106 -12.46 -4.96 8.82
N GLU A 107 -12.70 -3.82 9.47
CA GLU A 107 -11.82 -3.33 10.55
C GLU A 107 -11.94 -4.18 11.82
N ALA A 108 -13.15 -4.57 12.18
CA ALA A 108 -13.39 -5.42 13.35
C ALA A 108 -12.77 -6.81 13.17
N GLN A 109 -12.80 -7.36 11.95
CA GLN A 109 -12.17 -8.63 11.62
C GLN A 109 -10.63 -8.51 11.68
N ALA A 110 -10.07 -7.43 11.11
CA ALA A 110 -8.64 -7.15 11.16
C ALA A 110 -8.12 -7.10 12.60
N LEU A 111 -8.80 -6.37 13.49
CA LEU A 111 -8.43 -6.28 14.90
C LEU A 111 -8.44 -7.66 15.58
N LYS A 112 -9.47 -8.48 15.32
CA LYS A 112 -9.54 -9.85 15.88
C LYS A 112 -8.38 -10.72 15.41
N ALA A 113 -7.94 -10.59 14.16
CA ALA A 113 -6.81 -11.33 13.64
C ALA A 113 -5.47 -10.83 14.20
N TYR A 114 -5.26 -9.50 14.25
CA TYR A 114 -4.03 -8.93 14.80
C TYR A 114 -3.81 -9.30 16.26
N LYS A 115 -4.88 -9.36 17.08
CA LYS A 115 -4.81 -9.80 18.48
C LYS A 115 -4.22 -11.20 18.69
N LYS A 116 -4.23 -12.05 17.66
CA LYS A 116 -3.65 -13.40 17.73
C LYS A 116 -2.13 -13.41 17.52
N VAL A 117 -1.57 -12.34 16.94
CA VAL A 117 -0.18 -12.30 16.48
C VAL A 117 0.64 -11.15 17.09
N LEU A 118 -0.02 -10.13 17.64
CA LEU A 118 0.64 -8.96 18.23
C LEU A 118 0.01 -8.53 19.57
N PRO A 119 0.79 -7.93 20.48
CA PRO A 119 0.27 -7.31 21.69
C PRO A 119 -0.55 -6.05 21.37
N MET A 120 -1.52 -5.74 22.24
CA MET A 120 -2.51 -4.67 22.00
C MET A 120 -1.87 -3.29 21.76
N GLU A 121 -0.77 -2.98 22.46
CA GLU A 121 -0.03 -1.72 22.30
C GLU A 121 0.51 -1.56 20.86
N LYS A 122 1.14 -2.61 20.31
CA LYS A 122 1.66 -2.59 18.93
C LYS A 122 0.53 -2.52 17.91
N ILE A 123 -0.62 -3.15 18.19
CA ILE A 123 -1.81 -3.01 17.34
C ILE A 123 -2.30 -1.57 17.34
N ALA A 124 -2.38 -0.90 18.49
CA ALA A 124 -2.76 0.51 18.53
C ALA A 124 -1.77 1.38 17.73
N LYS A 125 -0.45 1.15 17.89
CA LYS A 125 0.62 1.82 17.14
C LYS A 125 0.49 1.59 15.63
N LEU A 126 0.08 0.39 15.20
CA LEU A 126 -0.20 0.08 13.79
C LEU A 126 -1.29 0.97 13.20
N TYR A 127 -2.43 1.08 13.87
CA TYR A 127 -3.54 1.90 13.37
C TYR A 127 -3.16 3.38 13.28
N LEU A 128 -2.46 3.91 14.29
CA LEU A 128 -1.94 5.28 14.26
C LEU A 128 -0.93 5.49 13.14
N SER A 129 -0.04 4.52 12.91
CA SER A 129 1.00 4.59 11.88
C SER A 129 0.39 4.51 10.47
N GLU A 130 -0.60 3.65 10.24
CA GLU A 130 -1.33 3.57 8.97
C GLU A 130 -2.01 4.89 8.62
N GLU A 131 -2.68 5.52 9.59
CA GLU A 131 -3.36 6.79 9.37
C GLU A 131 -2.37 7.93 9.11
N LYS A 132 -1.27 7.97 9.87
CA LYS A 132 -0.18 8.92 9.63
C LYS A 132 0.41 8.75 8.22
N PHE A 133 0.71 7.52 7.81
CA PHE A 133 1.20 7.24 6.46
C PHE A 133 0.21 7.70 5.40
N ARG A 134 -1.10 7.45 5.60
CA ARG A 134 -2.15 7.90 4.68
C ARG A 134 -2.16 9.42 4.54
N MET A 135 -2.09 10.16 5.65
CA MET A 135 -2.00 11.63 5.65
C MET A 135 -0.77 12.12 4.90
N ASP A 136 0.39 11.54 5.18
CA ASP A 136 1.65 11.93 4.54
C ASP A 136 1.60 11.72 3.03
N GLN A 137 1.01 10.60 2.57
CA GLN A 137 0.84 10.35 1.14
C GLN A 137 -0.15 11.33 0.49
N ILE A 138 -1.24 11.70 1.17
CA ILE A 138 -2.18 12.73 0.68
C ILE A 138 -1.48 14.09 0.59
N HIS A 139 -0.70 14.47 1.59
CA HIS A 139 0.07 15.72 1.57
C HIS A 139 1.10 15.73 0.43
N LYS A 140 1.79 14.61 0.16
CA LYS A 140 2.71 14.48 -0.98
C LYS A 140 1.99 14.66 -2.32
N LEU A 141 0.80 14.07 -2.47
CA LEU A 141 0.00 14.20 -3.69
C LEU A 141 -0.47 15.64 -3.94
N HIS A 142 -0.91 16.35 -2.90
CA HIS A 142 -1.34 17.74 -3.01
C HIS A 142 -0.20 18.73 -3.29
N ARG A 143 1.05 18.39 -2.95
CA ARG A 143 2.21 19.28 -3.18
C ARG A 143 2.77 19.23 -4.60
N GLY A 144 2.41 18.24 -5.42
CA GLY A 144 2.89 18.10 -6.81
C GLY A 144 4.42 18.10 -6.96
N PRO A 145 4.98 17.87 -8.17
CA PRO A 145 6.35 18.29 -8.42
C PRO A 145 6.38 19.81 -8.28
N VAL A 146 7.20 20.31 -7.36
CA VAL A 146 7.43 21.74 -7.19
C VAL A 146 7.89 22.29 -8.54
N GLY A 147 6.96 22.89 -9.29
CA GLY A 147 7.33 23.86 -10.30
C GLY A 147 8.09 24.94 -9.54
N HIS A 148 9.36 25.13 -9.87
CA HIS A 148 10.14 26.25 -9.38
C HIS A 148 9.42 27.56 -9.76
N HIS A 149 8.54 28.04 -8.89
CA HIS A 149 8.20 29.45 -8.83
C HIS A 149 9.20 30.08 -7.87
N HIS A 150 10.34 30.49 -8.43
CA HIS A 150 11.06 31.64 -7.89
C HIS A 150 10.11 32.83 -7.95
N ASN A 151 9.61 33.26 -6.80
CA ASN A 151 9.37 34.68 -6.48
C ASN A 151 8.89 34.81 -5.03
N GLY A 152 9.78 35.28 -4.16
CA GLY A 152 9.45 35.69 -2.79
C GLY A 152 10.74 35.98 -2.00
N PRO A 153 10.87 37.16 -1.36
CA PRO A 153 12.16 37.78 -1.10
C PRO A 153 12.94 37.11 0.02
N GLU A 154 14.26 37.09 -0.15
CA GLU A 154 15.25 36.65 0.83
C GLU A 154 14.98 37.29 2.18
N ARG A 155 14.64 36.47 3.18
CA ARG A 155 14.75 36.87 4.58
C ARG A 155 16.11 36.42 5.06
N HIS A 156 17.08 37.33 4.96
CA HIS A 156 18.30 37.30 5.73
C HIS A 156 17.93 37.23 7.22
N CYS A 157 18.29 36.14 7.89
CA CYS A 157 18.27 36.10 9.35
C CYS A 157 19.39 37.01 9.87
N ARG A 158 19.00 38.00 10.68
CA ARG A 158 19.87 38.68 11.62
C ARG A 158 19.39 38.36 13.03
#